data_AF-A0A7J9KA03-F1
#
_entry.id   AF-A0A7J9KA03-F1
#
_cell.length_a   1.000
_cell.length_b   1.000
_cell.length_c   1.000
_cell.angle_alpha   90.00
_cell.angle_beta   90.00
_cell.angle_gamma   90.00
#
_symmetry.space_group_name_H-M   'P 1'
#
loop_
_entity.id
_entity.type
_entity.pdbx_description
1 polymer ?
#
loop_
_entity_poly.entity_id
_entity_poly.type
_entity_poly.pdbx_seq_one_letter_code
_entity_poly.pdbx_strand_id
1 'polypeptide(L)'
;MDPIKLQIRSNSRSTALFSRNSRQTKPIPSFIAVSIAISLALFAFIYIVFFSSKGSVKYGIIIDGGSTGTRIHVIRYRVDGGKNPVFDFKEGLDSLRVNPGLSAYAEDLAGAGYSLKELLEFARRKVPKKQWGETEIRLMATAGMRLLDDEVQERILEQCRKVLRVSGFKFRDDWASVITGSDEGVYAWVVANYVLGTLGGNPLHTTGIIELGGASAQ
;
A
#
# COMPACT_ATOMS: atom_id res chain seq x y z
N MET A 1 -83.56 -7.37 92.37
CA MET A 1 -82.61 -6.25 92.53
C MET A 1 -81.89 -6.10 91.20
N ASP A 2 -82.16 -5.01 90.47
CA ASP A 2 -81.32 -4.55 89.35
C ASP A 2 -80.06 -3.85 89.92
N PRO A 3 -78.92 -3.83 89.18
CA PRO A 3 -78.75 -2.72 88.23
C PRO A 3 -78.06 -3.07 86.90
N ILE A 4 -78.43 -2.28 85.89
CA ILE A 4 -77.80 -2.05 84.58
C ILE A 4 -76.56 -1.16 84.72
N LYS A 5 -75.47 -1.42 83.98
CA LYS A 5 -74.41 -0.47 83.51
C LYS A 5 -73.51 -1.18 82.47
N LEU A 6 -72.88 -0.59 81.45
CA LEU A 6 -73.03 0.64 80.65
C LEU A 6 -72.01 0.50 79.48
N GLN A 7 -72.35 0.97 78.27
CA GLN A 7 -71.49 0.97 77.07
C GLN A 7 -70.20 1.79 77.22
N ILE A 8 -69.10 1.38 76.56
CA ILE A 8 -68.10 2.32 76.01
C ILE A 8 -67.64 1.87 74.62
N ARG A 9 -67.78 2.77 73.65
CA ARG A 9 -67.25 2.71 72.28
C ARG A 9 -65.93 3.49 72.25
N SER A 10 -64.91 3.02 71.54
CA SER A 10 -63.83 3.90 71.06
C SER A 10 -63.47 3.62 69.61
N ASN A 11 -63.81 4.57 68.74
CA ASN A 11 -63.21 4.73 67.42
C ASN A 11 -61.73 5.13 67.58
N SER A 12 -60.83 4.55 66.80
CA SER A 12 -59.60 5.24 66.41
C SER A 12 -59.36 5.08 64.90
N ARG A 13 -59.23 6.25 64.24
CA ARG A 13 -58.78 6.42 62.86
C ARG A 13 -57.31 5.99 62.76
N SER A 14 -56.90 5.41 61.63
CA SER A 14 -55.51 5.53 61.15
C SER A 14 -55.44 5.40 59.62
N THR A 15 -55.28 6.57 58.99
CA THR A 15 -54.39 6.89 57.87
C THR A 15 -54.33 5.94 56.66
N ALA A 16 -54.96 6.38 55.57
CA ALA A 16 -54.59 6.00 54.22
C ALA A 16 -53.11 6.35 53.95
N LEU A 17 -52.28 5.34 53.75
CA LEU A 17 -50.94 5.48 53.19
C LEU A 17 -51.00 5.17 51.70
N PHE A 18 -50.63 6.16 50.90
CA PHE A 18 -50.44 6.05 49.45
C PHE A 18 -49.47 4.90 49.13
N SER A 19 -49.99 3.81 48.59
CA SER A 19 -49.17 2.77 47.96
C SER A 19 -48.62 3.31 46.65
N ARG A 20 -47.36 3.72 46.67
CA ARG A 20 -46.59 4.09 45.47
C ARG A 20 -46.41 2.82 44.65
N ASN A 21 -47.21 2.68 43.60
CA ASN A 21 -47.14 1.56 42.66
C ASN A 21 -45.78 1.59 41.94
N SER A 22 -44.83 0.76 42.38
CA SER A 22 -43.58 0.57 41.65
C SER A 22 -43.90 -0.19 40.37
N ARG A 23 -43.76 0.46 39.22
CA ARG A 23 -43.73 -0.25 37.93
C ARG A 23 -42.55 -1.22 37.97
N GLN A 24 -42.82 -2.49 38.29
CA GLN A 24 -41.87 -3.58 38.12
C GLN A 24 -41.60 -3.73 36.62
N THR A 25 -40.44 -3.25 36.18
CA THR A 25 -39.86 -3.64 34.90
C THR A 25 -39.53 -5.13 34.98
N LYS A 26 -40.28 -5.96 34.26
CA LYS A 26 -39.99 -7.40 34.18
C LYS A 26 -38.58 -7.59 33.57
N PRO A 27 -37.70 -8.41 34.16
CA PRO A 27 -36.40 -8.67 33.57
C PRO A 27 -36.59 -9.34 32.20
N ILE A 28 -35.85 -8.85 31.20
CA ILE A 28 -35.81 -9.45 29.87
C ILE A 28 -35.35 -10.90 30.02
N PRO A 29 -36.03 -11.90 29.41
CA PRO A 29 -35.64 -13.30 29.54
C PRO A 29 -34.23 -13.50 28.97
N SER A 30 -33.35 -14.14 29.73
CA SER A 30 -31.91 -14.29 29.42
C SER A 30 -31.62 -14.88 28.03
N PHE A 31 -32.51 -15.71 27.50
CA PHE A 31 -32.42 -16.28 26.15
C PHE A 31 -32.39 -15.22 25.04
N ILE A 32 -33.12 -14.11 25.19
CA ILE A 32 -33.13 -13.03 24.21
C ILE A 32 -31.78 -12.32 24.20
N ALA A 33 -31.21 -12.06 25.38
CA ALA A 33 -29.89 -11.43 25.50
C ALA A 33 -28.78 -12.31 24.91
N VAL A 34 -28.84 -13.63 25.12
CA VAL A 34 -27.88 -14.59 24.55
C VAL A 34 -28.01 -14.65 23.02
N SER A 35 -29.23 -14.68 22.48
CA SER A 35 -29.46 -14.70 21.03
C SER A 35 -28.95 -13.42 20.34
N ILE A 36 -29.15 -12.26 20.96
CA ILE A 36 -28.62 -10.98 20.47
C ILE A 36 -27.09 -11.00 20.50
N ALA A 37 -26.47 -11.48 21.57
CA ALA A 37 -25.02 -11.55 21.68
C ALA A 37 -24.41 -12.47 20.61
N ILE A 38 -25.02 -13.63 20.36
CA ILE A 38 -24.58 -14.56 19.30
C ILE A 38 -24.72 -13.90 17.92
N SER A 39 -25.85 -13.24 17.66
CA SER A 39 -26.10 -12.57 16.36
C SER A 39 -25.11 -11.43 16.11
N LEU A 40 -24.77 -10.65 17.14
CA LEU A 40 -23.75 -9.60 17.05
C LEU A 40 -22.36 -10.19 16.83
N ALA A 41 -22.02 -11.29 17.50
CA ALA A 41 -20.75 -11.98 17.29
C ALA A 41 -20.63 -12.56 15.86
N LEU A 42 -21.71 -13.15 15.34
CA LEU A 42 -21.78 -13.65 13.97
C LEU A 42 -21.69 -12.52 12.95
N PHE A 43 -22.40 -11.42 13.17
CA PHE A 43 -22.32 -10.24 12.31
C PHE A 43 -20.91 -9.63 12.35
N ALA A 44 -20.29 -9.50 13.52
CA ALA A 44 -18.93 -9.02 13.65
C ALA A 44 -17.93 -9.97 12.97
N PHE A 45 -18.12 -11.28 13.10
CA PHE A 45 -17.29 -12.28 12.44
C PHE A 45 -17.44 -12.21 10.92
N ILE A 46 -18.66 -12.16 10.40
CA ILE A 46 -18.94 -12.01 8.96
C ILE A 46 -18.37 -10.67 8.46
N TYR A 47 -18.55 -9.59 9.21
CA TYR A 47 -18.01 -8.27 8.86
C TYR A 47 -16.48 -8.29 8.84
N ILE A 48 -15.83 -8.90 9.83
CA ILE A 48 -14.37 -9.07 9.84
C ILE A 48 -13.94 -9.94 8.66
N VAL A 49 -14.57 -11.08 8.41
CA VAL A 49 -14.20 -11.96 7.28
C VAL A 49 -14.39 -11.27 5.92
N PHE A 50 -15.49 -10.52 5.73
CA PHE A 50 -15.77 -9.83 4.47
C PHE A 50 -14.93 -8.56 4.29
N PHE A 51 -14.70 -7.76 5.34
CA PHE A 51 -14.00 -6.48 5.24
C PHE A 51 -12.50 -6.54 5.55
N SER A 52 -11.98 -7.64 6.12
CA SER A 52 -10.55 -7.78 6.44
C SER A 52 -9.70 -8.23 5.25
N SER A 53 -10.28 -8.47 4.07
CA SER A 53 -9.54 -8.87 2.86
C SER A 53 -8.92 -7.70 2.07
N LYS A 54 -8.57 -6.58 2.72
CA LYS A 54 -7.73 -5.57 2.05
C LYS A 54 -6.32 -6.15 1.89
N GLY A 55 -6.03 -6.67 0.70
CA GLY A 55 -4.73 -7.28 0.35
C GLY A 55 -3.54 -6.44 0.81
N SER A 56 -2.46 -7.12 1.19
CA SER A 56 -1.27 -6.46 1.74
C SER A 56 -0.71 -5.44 0.75
N VAL A 57 -0.51 -4.20 1.20
CA VAL A 57 0.15 -3.14 0.42
C VAL A 57 1.63 -3.49 0.28
N LYS A 58 2.13 -3.42 -0.95
CA LYS A 58 3.52 -3.68 -1.34
C LYS A 58 4.08 -2.47 -2.09
N TYR A 59 5.40 -2.44 -2.19
CA TYR A 59 6.15 -1.36 -2.84
C TYR A 59 7.19 -1.95 -3.79
N GLY A 60 7.45 -1.24 -4.88
CA GLY A 60 8.57 -1.47 -5.79
C GLY A 60 9.22 -0.15 -6.16
N ILE A 61 10.51 -0.16 -6.43
CA ILE A 61 11.29 1.03 -6.75
C ILE A 61 12.02 0.82 -8.07
N ILE A 62 11.84 1.75 -9.01
CA ILE A 62 12.56 1.79 -10.28
C ILE A 62 13.33 3.11 -10.37
N ILE A 63 14.62 3.03 -10.68
CA ILE A 63 15.47 4.17 -11.01
C ILE A 63 15.68 4.17 -12.53
N ASP A 64 15.13 5.16 -13.22
CA ASP A 64 15.36 5.43 -14.64
C ASP A 64 16.60 6.32 -14.81
N GLY A 65 17.66 5.73 -15.37
CA GLY A 65 18.92 6.41 -15.69
C GLY A 65 18.88 7.08 -17.06
N GLY A 66 18.06 8.13 -17.21
CA GLY A 66 17.93 8.92 -18.42
C GLY A 66 19.17 9.74 -18.79
N SER A 67 19.27 10.14 -20.07
CA SER A 67 20.39 10.94 -20.59
C SER A 67 20.51 12.33 -19.96
N THR A 68 19.37 12.97 -19.67
CA THR A 68 19.32 14.34 -19.12
C THR A 68 19.12 14.38 -17.60
N GLY A 69 18.91 13.24 -16.97
CA GLY A 69 18.63 13.16 -15.53
C GLY A 69 18.22 11.76 -15.11
N THR A 70 18.37 11.51 -13.81
CA THR A 70 18.03 10.22 -13.19
C THR A 70 16.78 10.39 -12.36
N ARG A 71 15.80 9.52 -12.56
CA ARG A 71 14.50 9.57 -11.88
C ARG A 71 14.30 8.33 -11.03
N ILE A 72 13.74 8.49 -9.84
CA ILE A 72 13.26 7.38 -9.04
C ILE A 72 11.73 7.37 -9.04
N HIS A 73 11.16 6.19 -9.15
CA HIS A 73 9.73 5.92 -9.07
C HIS A 73 9.50 4.96 -7.90
N VAL A 74 8.67 5.38 -6.95
CA VAL A 74 8.18 4.52 -5.86
C VAL A 74 6.75 4.13 -6.20
N ILE A 75 6.56 2.84 -6.45
CA ILE A 75 5.30 2.26 -6.93
C ILE A 75 4.66 1.51 -5.78
N ARG A 76 3.50 1.96 -5.33
CA ARG A 76 2.65 1.31 -4.34
C ARG A 76 1.59 0.48 -5.03
N TYR A 77 1.50 -0.79 -4.66
CA TYR A 77 0.54 -1.73 -5.24
C TYR A 77 -0.03 -2.67 -4.19
N ARG A 78 -1.10 -3.38 -4.54
CA ARG A 78 -1.67 -4.47 -3.74
C ARG A 78 -1.57 -5.76 -4.53
N VAL A 79 -1.71 -6.88 -3.83
CA VAL A 79 -1.85 -8.19 -4.47
C VAL A 79 -3.28 -8.65 -4.26
N ASP A 80 -3.98 -8.96 -5.34
CA ASP A 80 -5.35 -9.48 -5.28
C ASP A 80 -5.38 -10.98 -4.91
N GLY A 81 -6.59 -11.54 -4.78
CA GLY A 81 -6.76 -12.96 -4.46
C GLY A 81 -6.21 -13.93 -5.52
N GLY A 82 -6.00 -13.45 -6.74
CA GLY A 82 -5.37 -14.18 -7.85
C GLY A 82 -3.85 -14.08 -7.89
N LYS A 83 -3.23 -13.43 -6.88
CA LYS A 83 -1.80 -13.11 -6.82
C LYS A 83 -1.33 -12.10 -7.88
N ASN A 84 -2.24 -11.35 -8.49
CA ASN A 84 -1.88 -10.33 -9.46
C ASN A 84 -1.60 -8.98 -8.77
N PRO A 85 -0.58 -8.23 -9.23
CA PRO A 85 -0.36 -6.89 -8.75
C PRO A 85 -1.45 -5.95 -9.26
N VAL A 86 -2.06 -5.22 -8.34
CA VAL A 86 -3.05 -4.16 -8.59
C VAL A 86 -2.40 -2.82 -8.28
N PHE A 87 -2.10 -2.05 -9.33
CA PHE A 87 -1.47 -0.74 -9.24
C PHE A 87 -2.52 0.37 -9.15
N ASP A 88 -2.28 1.34 -8.27
CA ASP A 88 -3.04 2.58 -8.23
C ASP A 88 -2.18 3.68 -8.83
N PHE A 89 -2.35 3.97 -10.12
CA PHE A 89 -1.51 4.96 -10.80
C PHE A 89 -1.83 6.41 -10.44
N LYS A 90 -2.93 6.68 -9.71
CA LYS A 90 -3.29 8.05 -9.30
C LYS A 90 -2.66 8.45 -7.96
N GLU A 91 -2.72 7.56 -6.98
CA GLU A 91 -2.23 7.85 -5.61
C GLU A 91 -1.04 6.96 -5.20
N GLY A 92 -0.70 5.95 -6.00
CA GLY A 92 0.33 4.98 -5.71
C GLY A 92 1.65 5.19 -6.47
N LEU A 93 1.81 6.29 -7.20
CA LEU A 93 3.05 6.59 -7.93
C LEU A 93 3.66 7.91 -7.46
N ASP A 94 4.80 7.80 -6.79
CA ASP A 94 5.62 8.93 -6.35
C ASP A 94 6.92 8.97 -7.15
N SER A 95 7.38 10.16 -7.54
CA SER A 95 8.66 10.30 -8.26
C SER A 95 9.49 11.51 -7.84
N LEU A 96 10.81 11.39 -8.02
CA LEU A 96 11.79 12.48 -7.87
C LEU A 96 12.83 12.37 -8.99
N ARG A 97 13.26 13.52 -9.53
CA ARG A 97 14.31 13.62 -10.55
C ARG A 97 15.50 14.42 -10.03
N VAL A 98 16.71 13.93 -10.31
CA VAL A 98 17.96 14.67 -10.15
C VAL A 98 18.65 14.84 -11.50
N ASN A 99 19.52 15.85 -11.61
CA ASN A 99 20.35 16.12 -12.78
C ASN A 99 21.82 16.28 -12.34
N PRO A 100 22.81 16.03 -13.22
CA PRO A 100 22.67 15.49 -14.58
C PRO A 100 22.32 13.99 -14.59
N GLY A 101 22.16 13.40 -15.78
CA GLY A 101 21.97 11.96 -15.96
C GLY A 101 23.24 11.16 -15.71
N LEU A 102 23.12 9.84 -15.59
CA LEU A 102 24.25 8.95 -15.24
C LEU A 102 25.43 9.03 -16.23
N SER A 103 25.15 9.22 -17.52
CA SER A 103 26.19 9.28 -18.54
C SER A 103 27.10 10.51 -18.43
N ALA A 104 26.66 11.57 -17.73
CA ALA A 104 27.48 12.76 -17.50
C ALA A 104 28.64 12.51 -16.52
N TYR A 105 28.63 11.38 -15.81
CA TYR A 105 29.63 11.01 -14.80
C TYR A 105 30.73 10.09 -15.36
N ALA A 106 30.90 10.02 -16.68
CA ALA A 106 31.97 9.22 -17.33
C ALA A 106 33.37 9.52 -16.75
N GLU A 107 33.63 10.79 -16.42
CA GLU A 107 34.89 11.27 -15.84
C GLU A 107 34.84 11.44 -14.30
N ASP A 108 33.67 11.29 -13.66
CA ASP A 108 33.48 11.39 -12.21
C ASP A 108 32.61 10.24 -11.68
N LEU A 109 33.23 9.07 -11.59
CA LEU A 109 32.55 7.85 -11.13
C LEU A 109 31.98 7.97 -9.71
N ALA A 110 32.67 8.69 -8.83
CA ALA A 110 32.17 8.88 -7.46
C ALA A 110 30.86 9.67 -7.47
N GLY A 111 30.78 10.71 -8.30
CA GLY A 111 29.58 11.51 -8.54
C GLY A 111 28.36 10.68 -8.93
N ALA A 112 28.53 9.65 -9.77
CA ALA A 112 27.43 8.76 -10.16
C ALA A 112 26.74 8.11 -8.96
N GLY A 113 27.51 7.53 -8.04
CA GLY A 113 26.96 6.94 -6.81
C GLY A 113 26.37 7.99 -5.87
N TYR A 114 27.02 9.14 -5.71
CA TYR A 114 26.52 10.23 -4.87
C TYR A 114 25.17 10.77 -5.36
N SER A 115 24.96 10.85 -6.68
CA SER A 115 23.72 11.32 -7.28
C SER A 115 22.48 10.53 -6.83
N LEU A 116 22.65 9.24 -6.49
CA LEU A 116 21.56 8.38 -6.04
C LEU A 116 21.12 8.63 -4.60
N LYS A 117 21.93 9.33 -3.78
CA LYS A 117 21.62 9.51 -2.35
C LYS A 117 20.30 10.24 -2.13
N GLU A 118 20.08 11.33 -2.86
CA GLU A 118 18.84 12.11 -2.74
C GLU A 118 17.61 11.28 -3.15
N LEU A 119 17.74 10.49 -4.22
CA LEU A 119 16.71 9.58 -4.70
C LEU A 119 16.38 8.51 -3.64
N LEU A 120 17.41 7.92 -3.01
CA LEU A 120 17.22 6.92 -1.97
C LEU A 120 16.56 7.51 -0.71
N GLU A 121 16.95 8.72 -0.30
CA GLU A 121 16.27 9.41 0.81
C GLU A 121 14.80 9.68 0.51
N PHE A 122 14.48 10.06 -0.73
CA PHE A 122 13.09 10.17 -1.17
C PHE A 122 12.34 8.83 -1.03
N ALA A 123 12.90 7.73 -1.53
CA ALA A 123 12.27 6.42 -1.41
C ALA A 123 12.07 5.98 0.06
N ARG A 124 13.05 6.26 0.93
CA ARG A 124 12.98 5.95 2.37
C ARG A 124 11.85 6.68 3.08
N ARG A 125 11.52 7.90 2.64
CA ARG A 125 10.35 8.66 3.16
C ARG A 125 9.02 8.09 2.69
N LYS A 126 8.97 7.45 1.52
CA LYS A 126 7.75 6.92 0.90
C LYS A 126 7.44 5.48 1.31
N VAL A 127 8.45 4.66 1.53
CA VAL A 127 8.29 3.24 1.88
C VAL A 127 8.40 3.05 3.40
N PRO A 128 7.43 2.42 4.08
CA PRO A 128 7.52 2.12 5.49
C PRO A 128 8.77 1.28 5.83
N LYS A 129 9.50 1.65 6.89
CA LYS A 129 10.78 1.01 7.27
C LYS A 129 10.72 -0.52 7.37
N LYS A 130 9.60 -1.05 7.87
CA LYS A 130 9.36 -2.50 7.98
C LYS A 130 9.31 -3.24 6.64
N GLN A 131 9.11 -2.53 5.53
CA GLN A 131 9.00 -3.09 4.19
C GLN A 131 10.26 -2.87 3.33
N TRP A 132 11.30 -2.20 3.85
CA TRP A 132 12.50 -1.92 3.05
C TRP A 132 13.14 -3.20 2.52
N GLY A 133 13.39 -4.19 3.40
CA GLY A 133 14.02 -5.46 3.02
C GLY A 133 13.22 -6.35 2.07
N GLU A 134 11.92 -6.08 1.86
CA GLU A 134 11.08 -6.78 0.87
C GLU A 134 10.86 -5.97 -0.42
N THR A 135 11.10 -4.67 -0.38
CA THR A 135 10.86 -3.75 -1.50
C THR A 135 12.02 -3.87 -2.48
N GLU A 136 11.75 -4.37 -3.68
CA GLU A 136 12.74 -4.47 -4.74
C GLU A 136 13.08 -3.07 -5.27
N ILE A 137 14.38 -2.80 -5.41
CA ILE A 137 14.90 -1.61 -6.08
C ILE A 137 15.69 -2.02 -7.32
N ARG A 138 15.43 -1.38 -8.46
CA ARG A 138 16.13 -1.66 -9.72
C ARG A 138 16.57 -0.35 -10.37
N LEU A 139 17.67 -0.38 -11.10
CA LEU A 139 18.18 0.73 -11.89
C LEU A 139 18.26 0.29 -13.34
N MET A 140 17.52 0.98 -14.20
CA MET A 140 17.48 0.73 -15.64
C MET A 140 17.98 2.00 -16.33
N ALA A 141 19.20 1.95 -16.83
CA ALA A 141 19.76 3.06 -17.58
C ALA A 141 19.47 2.94 -19.08
N THR A 142 19.22 4.07 -19.72
CA THR A 142 18.66 4.14 -21.08
C THR A 142 19.67 4.68 -22.08
N ALA A 143 19.19 5.27 -23.17
CA ALA A 143 20.00 5.68 -24.33
C ALA A 143 21.28 6.47 -24.00
N GLY A 144 21.27 7.34 -22.98
CA GLY A 144 22.46 8.12 -22.61
C GLY A 144 23.65 7.25 -22.21
N MET A 145 23.41 6.14 -21.50
CA MET A 145 24.46 5.20 -21.12
C MET A 145 24.92 4.33 -22.29
N ARG A 146 24.02 3.98 -23.24
CA ARG A 146 24.35 3.18 -24.44
C ARG A 146 25.37 3.85 -25.37
N LEU A 147 25.53 5.17 -25.25
CA LEU A 147 26.48 5.95 -26.05
C LEU A 147 27.91 5.93 -25.50
N LEU A 148 28.11 5.37 -24.30
CA LEU A 148 29.43 5.24 -23.69
C LEU A 148 30.04 3.88 -24.03
N ASP A 149 31.37 3.77 -23.94
CA ASP A 149 32.04 2.48 -24.04
C ASP A 149 31.62 1.55 -22.90
N ASP A 150 31.53 0.24 -23.17
CA ASP A 150 31.06 -0.77 -22.20
C ASP A 150 31.83 -0.74 -20.87
N GLU A 151 33.14 -0.50 -20.93
CA GLU A 151 33.97 -0.38 -19.72
C GLU A 151 33.55 0.83 -18.86
N VAL A 152 33.24 1.96 -19.48
CA VAL A 152 32.78 3.17 -18.77
C VAL A 152 31.38 2.94 -18.21
N GLN A 153 30.49 2.32 -18.98
CA GLN A 153 29.15 1.96 -18.52
C GLN A 153 29.22 1.11 -17.24
N GLU A 154 30.04 0.05 -17.26
CA GLU A 154 30.16 -0.88 -16.14
C GLU A 154 30.80 -0.21 -14.91
N ARG A 155 31.80 0.66 -15.10
CA ARG A 155 32.41 1.43 -14.01
C ARG A 155 31.40 2.35 -13.33
N ILE A 156 30.52 3.02 -14.08
CA ILE A 156 29.44 3.85 -13.54
C ILE A 156 28.42 2.98 -12.80
N LEU A 157 27.94 1.90 -13.45
CA LEU A 157 26.97 0.99 -12.84
C LEU A 157 27.49 0.39 -11.54
N GLU A 158 28.76 0.02 -11.44
CA GLU A 158 29.33 -0.53 -10.21
C GLU A 158 29.31 0.49 -9.05
N GLN A 159 29.48 1.79 -9.32
CA GLN A 159 29.32 2.81 -8.27
C GLN A 159 27.87 2.90 -7.81
N CYS A 160 26.91 2.81 -8.73
CA CYS A 160 25.49 2.71 -8.39
C CYS A 160 25.20 1.45 -7.56
N ARG A 161 25.71 0.28 -7.98
CA ARG A 161 25.53 -1.00 -7.26
C ARG A 161 26.03 -0.92 -5.82
N LYS A 162 27.22 -0.35 -5.59
CA LYS A 162 27.76 -0.14 -4.23
C LYS A 162 26.78 0.61 -3.33
N VAL A 163 26.17 1.68 -3.84
CA VAL A 163 25.20 2.49 -3.10
C VAL A 163 23.88 1.72 -2.89
N LEU A 164 23.41 1.01 -3.91
CA LEU A 164 22.17 0.23 -3.85
C LEU A 164 22.25 -0.96 -2.89
N ARG A 165 23.39 -1.67 -2.84
CA ARG A 165 23.65 -2.79 -1.91
C ARG A 165 23.44 -2.38 -0.45
N VAL A 166 23.82 -1.16 -0.07
CA VAL A 166 23.69 -0.65 1.30
C VAL A 166 22.45 0.22 1.52
N SER A 167 21.54 0.27 0.54
CA SER A 167 20.35 1.13 0.62
C SER A 167 19.33 0.69 1.68
N GLY A 168 19.34 -0.60 2.04
CA GLY A 168 18.35 -1.26 2.90
C GLY A 168 17.16 -1.83 2.13
N PHE A 169 17.03 -1.50 0.84
CA PHE A 169 16.06 -2.12 -0.07
C PHE A 169 16.60 -3.45 -0.61
N LYS A 170 15.68 -4.33 -1.06
CA LYS A 170 16.07 -5.60 -1.68
C LYS A 170 16.69 -5.32 -3.04
N PHE A 171 17.97 -5.67 -3.19
CA PHE A 171 18.75 -5.39 -4.39
C PHE A 171 19.57 -6.61 -4.82
N ARG A 172 19.81 -6.72 -6.13
CA ARG A 172 20.76 -7.66 -6.75
C ARG A 172 21.56 -6.93 -7.81
N ASP A 173 22.82 -7.30 -8.00
CA ASP A 173 23.71 -6.59 -8.92
C ASP A 173 23.22 -6.60 -10.38
N ASP A 174 22.55 -7.68 -10.80
CA ASP A 174 21.92 -7.83 -12.12
C ASP A 174 20.71 -6.90 -12.34
N TRP A 175 20.23 -6.23 -11.29
CA TRP A 175 19.12 -5.26 -11.37
C TRP A 175 19.58 -3.83 -11.61
N ALA A 176 20.88 -3.58 -11.68
CA ALA A 176 21.44 -2.31 -12.15
C ALA A 176 22.13 -2.57 -13.49
N SER A 177 21.44 -2.23 -14.58
CA SER A 177 21.88 -2.51 -15.94
C SER A 177 21.49 -1.41 -16.90
N VAL A 178 22.17 -1.39 -18.06
CA VAL A 178 21.72 -0.65 -19.24
C VAL A 178 20.73 -1.54 -19.97
N ILE A 179 19.50 -1.08 -20.11
CA ILE A 179 18.47 -1.81 -20.88
C ILE A 179 18.61 -1.48 -22.35
N THR A 180 18.14 -2.34 -23.24
CA THR A 180 18.11 -2.08 -24.69
C THR A 180 16.90 -1.24 -25.08
N GLY A 181 16.89 -0.70 -26.31
CA GLY A 181 15.70 -0.03 -26.83
C GLY A 181 14.51 -0.98 -26.89
N SER A 182 14.72 -2.23 -27.30
CA SER A 182 13.66 -3.25 -27.32
C SER A 182 13.10 -3.56 -25.93
N ASP A 183 13.93 -3.57 -24.90
CA ASP A 183 13.46 -3.73 -23.51
C ASP A 183 12.54 -2.59 -23.09
N GLU A 184 12.89 -1.34 -23.43
CA GLU A 184 12.01 -0.17 -23.21
C GLU A 184 10.64 -0.39 -23.87
N GLY A 185 10.62 -0.79 -25.14
CA GLY A 185 9.39 -1.09 -25.88
C GLY A 185 8.57 -2.21 -25.25
N VAL A 186 9.21 -3.30 -24.78
CA VAL A 186 8.51 -4.38 -24.09
C VAL A 186 7.91 -3.88 -22.76
N TYR A 187 8.65 -3.09 -21.98
CA TYR A 187 8.13 -2.56 -20.72
C TYR A 187 6.97 -1.59 -20.94
N ALA A 188 7.07 -0.70 -21.92
CA ALA A 188 6.00 0.21 -22.29
C ALA A 188 4.76 -0.57 -22.79
N TRP A 189 4.95 -1.63 -23.58
CA TRP A 189 3.87 -2.51 -24.02
C TRP A 189 3.18 -3.21 -22.84
N VAL A 190 3.95 -3.71 -21.86
CA VAL A 190 3.40 -4.33 -20.64
C VAL A 190 2.56 -3.33 -19.86
N VAL A 191 3.07 -2.10 -19.66
CA VAL A 191 2.33 -1.05 -18.94
C VAL A 191 1.06 -0.66 -19.68
N ALA A 192 1.12 -0.45 -21.00
CA ALA A 192 -0.05 -0.09 -21.80
C ALA A 192 -1.14 -1.17 -21.72
N ASN A 193 -0.78 -2.43 -21.91
CA ASN A 193 -1.73 -3.54 -21.86
C ASN A 193 -2.22 -3.84 -20.44
N TYR A 194 -1.43 -3.53 -19.41
CA TYR A 194 -1.91 -3.56 -18.04
C TYR A 194 -3.02 -2.52 -17.82
N VAL A 195 -2.78 -1.27 -18.23
CA VAL A 195 -3.75 -0.17 -18.09
C VAL A 195 -5.02 -0.43 -18.89
N LEU A 196 -4.89 -1.04 -20.08
CA LEU A 196 -6.03 -1.42 -20.92
C LEU A 196 -6.76 -2.69 -20.46
N GLY A 197 -6.23 -3.41 -19.47
CA GLY A 197 -6.84 -4.65 -18.94
C GLY A 197 -6.74 -5.85 -19.88
N THR A 198 -5.84 -5.81 -20.87
CA THR A 198 -5.62 -6.87 -21.87
C THR A 198 -4.44 -7.78 -21.50
N LEU A 199 -3.57 -7.35 -20.57
CA LEU A 199 -2.41 -8.12 -20.13
C LEU A 199 -2.83 -9.43 -19.44
N GLY A 200 -2.23 -10.55 -19.86
CA GLY A 200 -2.56 -11.89 -19.35
C GLY A 200 -3.78 -12.54 -20.00
N GLY A 201 -4.45 -11.85 -20.93
CA GLY A 201 -5.56 -12.38 -21.73
C GLY A 201 -5.11 -13.01 -23.06
N ASN A 202 -6.00 -12.98 -24.07
CA ASN A 202 -5.67 -13.43 -25.43
C ASN A 202 -4.62 -12.51 -26.07
N PRO A 203 -3.44 -13.01 -26.49
CA PRO A 203 -2.41 -12.19 -27.13
C PRO A 203 -2.91 -11.41 -28.36
N LEU A 204 -3.87 -11.96 -29.11
CA LEU A 204 -4.45 -11.31 -30.29
C LEU A 204 -5.27 -10.05 -29.97
N HIS A 205 -5.61 -9.83 -28.70
CA HIS A 205 -6.39 -8.67 -28.24
C HIS A 205 -5.51 -7.62 -27.57
N THR A 206 -4.19 -7.84 -27.51
CA THR A 206 -3.26 -6.84 -26.98
C THR A 206 -3.11 -5.68 -27.94
N THR A 207 -2.85 -4.49 -27.41
CA THR A 207 -2.63 -3.27 -28.20
C THR A 207 -1.13 -3.10 -28.41
N GLY A 208 -0.74 -2.98 -29.69
CA GLY A 208 0.61 -2.56 -30.05
C GLY A 208 0.86 -1.12 -29.61
N ILE A 209 2.11 -0.80 -29.31
CA ILE A 209 2.52 0.55 -28.93
C ILE A 209 3.58 1.06 -29.91
N ILE A 210 3.68 2.38 -30.01
CA ILE A 210 4.82 3.05 -30.62
C ILE A 210 5.28 4.11 -29.62
N GLU A 211 6.53 4.06 -29.20
CA GLU A 211 7.15 5.04 -28.30
C GLU A 211 8.20 5.85 -29.07
N LEU A 212 8.09 7.18 -29.01
CA LEU A 212 9.06 8.10 -29.59
C LEU A 212 9.84 8.77 -28.44
N GLY A 213 11.02 8.24 -28.17
CA GLY A 213 11.95 8.76 -27.19
C GLY A 213 12.84 9.88 -27.74
N GLY A 214 13.69 10.44 -26.88
CA GLY A 214 14.61 11.52 -27.28
C GLY A 214 15.76 11.06 -28.19
N ALA A 215 16.14 9.78 -28.11
CA ALA A 215 17.27 9.20 -28.84
C ALA A 215 16.92 7.91 -29.61
N SER A 216 15.68 7.43 -29.51
CA SER A 216 15.23 6.19 -30.12
C SER A 216 13.73 6.22 -30.38
N ALA A 217 13.28 5.29 -31.22
CA ALA A 217 11.87 4.97 -31.41
C ALA A 217 11.70 3.45 -31.31
N GLN A 218 10.57 3.02 -30.78
CA GLN A 218 10.21 1.63 -30.55
C GLN A 218 8.78 1.34 -30.96
#